data_AF-A0A1H9TME9-F1
#
_entry.id   AF-A0A1H9TME9-F1
#
_cell.length_a   1.000
_cell.length_b   1.000
_cell.length_c   1.000
_cell.angle_alpha   90.00
_cell.angle_beta   90.00
_cell.angle_gamma   90.00
#
_symmetry.space_group_name_H-M   'P 1'
#
loop_
_entity.id
_entity.type
_entity.pdbx_description
1 polymer ?
#
loop_
_entity_poly.entity_id
_entity_poly.type
_entity_poly.pdbx_seq_one_letter_code
_entity_poly.pdbx_strand_id
1 'polypeptide(L)'
;MWVIAIPIVLIILMTGYSFWMRKQGKEYFQAGNEQRLEEEQYFLGKMKEIAQKVQPNLDGKIIVNGQFIKSTKVGIKITTYYSYILLLDPASKQIQVIHYNPETEEASDGGYFMKEQIEAVDLVKGAQTNYLFKDTAHKQLFSVQTIGSEFAQEDDYTIKYPQEEAYNKLRSFFDLPPFQIKNHL
;
A
#
# COMPACT_ATOMS: atom_id res chain seq x y z
N MET A 1 -51.42 -38.46 4.26
CA MET A 1 -50.01 -38.50 4.71
C MET A 1 -49.03 -37.87 3.72
N TRP A 2 -49.16 -38.12 2.40
CA TRP A 2 -48.23 -37.58 1.39
C TRP A 2 -48.19 -36.04 1.28
N VAL A 3 -49.31 -35.36 1.54
CA VAL A 3 -49.42 -33.89 1.45
C VAL A 3 -48.59 -33.16 2.52
N ILE A 4 -48.31 -33.80 3.67
CA ILE A 4 -47.51 -33.22 4.76
C ILE A 4 -46.01 -33.57 4.60
N ALA A 5 -45.70 -34.68 3.93
CA ALA A 5 -44.32 -35.11 3.70
C ALA A 5 -43.57 -34.18 2.71
N ILE A 6 -44.25 -33.74 1.65
CA ILE A 6 -43.67 -32.86 0.60
C ILE A 6 -43.14 -31.52 1.18
N PRO A 7 -43.89 -30.74 1.99
CA PRO A 7 -43.38 -29.50 2.55
C PRO A 7 -42.23 -29.72 3.54
N ILE A 8 -42.21 -30.82 4.28
CA ILE A 8 -41.11 -31.16 5.20
C ILE A 8 -39.82 -31.44 4.40
N VAL A 9 -39.90 -32.22 3.32
CA VAL A 9 -38.74 -32.50 2.45
C VAL A 9 -38.22 -31.21 1.79
N LEU A 10 -39.11 -30.32 1.37
CA LEU A 10 -38.72 -29.02 0.81
C LEU A 10 -37.99 -28.14 1.83
N ILE A 11 -38.46 -28.10 3.09
CA ILE A 11 -37.79 -27.35 4.17
C ILE A 11 -36.40 -27.91 4.44
N ILE A 12 -36.25 -29.25 4.49
CA ILE A 12 -34.95 -29.91 4.70
C ILE A 12 -33.99 -29.61 3.54
N LEU A 13 -34.46 -29.63 2.29
CA LEU A 13 -33.65 -29.28 1.12
C LEU A 13 -33.23 -27.80 1.13
N MET A 14 -34.14 -26.87 1.46
CA MET A 14 -33.83 -25.44 1.52
C MET A 14 -32.83 -25.10 2.63
N THR A 15 -32.98 -25.72 3.80
CA THR A 15 -32.04 -25.54 4.92
C THR A 15 -30.68 -26.16 4.62
N GLY A 16 -30.64 -27.35 4.02
CA GLY A 16 -29.40 -27.98 3.55
C GLY A 16 -28.68 -27.14 2.49
N TYR A 17 -29.40 -26.65 1.49
CA TYR A 17 -28.85 -25.78 0.44
C TYR A 17 -28.33 -24.45 0.99
N SER A 18 -29.06 -23.82 1.92
CA SER A 18 -28.63 -22.59 2.59
C SER A 18 -27.35 -22.80 3.41
N PHE A 19 -27.23 -23.94 4.09
CA PHE A 19 -26.03 -24.28 4.86
C PHE A 19 -24.83 -24.54 3.93
N TRP A 20 -25.05 -25.25 2.82
CA TRP A 20 -24.03 -25.52 1.81
C TRP A 20 -23.53 -24.24 1.13
N MET A 21 -24.44 -23.34 0.71
CA MET A 21 -24.08 -22.04 0.13
C MET A 21 -23.30 -21.16 1.11
N ARG A 22 -23.69 -21.14 2.40
CA ARG A 22 -22.93 -20.43 3.44
C ARG A 22 -21.54 -21.02 3.65
N LYS A 23 -21.41 -22.35 3.60
CA LYS A 23 -20.12 -23.03 3.71
C LYS A 23 -19.22 -22.72 2.51
N GLN A 24 -19.72 -22.87 1.28
CA GLN A 24 -18.96 -22.52 0.09
C GLN A 24 -18.57 -21.05 0.08
N GLY A 25 -19.50 -20.13 0.42
CA GLY A 25 -19.17 -18.71 0.55
C GLY A 25 -17.99 -18.49 1.49
N LYS A 26 -18.01 -19.10 2.69
CA LYS A 26 -16.87 -19.02 3.62
C LYS A 26 -15.57 -19.57 3.05
N GLU A 27 -15.61 -20.72 2.37
CA GLU A 27 -14.43 -21.33 1.74
C GLU A 27 -13.87 -20.46 0.61
N TYR A 28 -14.72 -19.85 -0.23
CA TYR A 28 -14.30 -18.89 -1.26
C TYR A 28 -13.70 -17.61 -0.65
N PHE A 29 -14.31 -17.06 0.41
CA PHE A 29 -13.76 -15.90 1.12
C PHE A 29 -12.44 -16.23 1.84
N GLN A 30 -12.30 -17.43 2.39
CA GLN A 30 -11.06 -17.88 3.03
C GLN A 30 -9.95 -18.08 2.00
N ALA A 31 -10.22 -18.79 0.90
CA ALA A 31 -9.24 -18.99 -0.18
C ALA A 31 -8.82 -17.65 -0.82
N GLY A 32 -9.77 -16.73 -1.04
CA GLY A 32 -9.47 -15.39 -1.53
C GLY A 32 -8.62 -14.56 -0.56
N ASN A 33 -8.88 -14.68 0.75
CA ASN A 33 -8.05 -14.02 1.77
C ASN A 33 -6.65 -14.64 1.88
N GLU A 34 -6.52 -15.96 1.74
CA GLU A 34 -5.22 -16.65 1.74
C GLU A 34 -4.39 -16.23 0.53
N GLN A 35 -4.97 -16.21 -0.69
CA GLN A 35 -4.28 -15.71 -1.89
C GLN A 35 -3.86 -14.25 -1.75
N ARG A 36 -4.73 -13.40 -1.19
CA ARG A 36 -4.41 -12.00 -0.91
C ARG A 36 -3.24 -11.85 0.06
N LEU A 37 -3.19 -12.66 1.13
CA LEU A 37 -2.08 -12.67 2.08
C LEU A 37 -0.76 -13.13 1.44
N GLU A 38 -0.82 -14.11 0.54
CA GLU A 38 0.36 -14.56 -0.21
C GLU A 38 0.89 -13.47 -1.15
N GLU A 39 0.01 -12.79 -1.88
CA GLU A 39 0.37 -11.65 -2.73
C GLU A 39 0.93 -10.49 -1.91
N GLU A 40 0.31 -10.15 -0.77
CA GLU A 40 0.79 -9.15 0.19
C GLU A 40 2.23 -9.43 0.63
N GLN A 41 2.51 -10.67 1.04
CA GLN A 41 3.85 -11.08 1.47
C GLN A 41 4.86 -11.02 0.33
N TYR A 42 4.46 -11.42 -0.88
CA TYR A 42 5.31 -11.37 -2.07
C TYR A 42 5.76 -9.94 -2.38
N PHE A 43 4.83 -9.00 -2.48
CA PHE A 43 5.15 -7.61 -2.83
C PHE A 43 5.89 -6.88 -1.70
N LEU A 44 5.56 -7.17 -0.44
CA LEU A 44 6.33 -6.66 0.70
C LEU A 44 7.77 -7.21 0.67
N GLY A 45 7.95 -8.47 0.31
CA GLY A 45 9.25 -9.10 0.08
C GLY A 45 10.05 -8.36 -1.00
N LYS A 46 9.44 -8.11 -2.16
CA LYS A 46 10.05 -7.33 -3.26
C LYS A 46 10.50 -5.94 -2.81
N MET A 47 9.66 -5.22 -2.07
CA MET A 47 10.06 -3.91 -1.55
C MET A 47 11.21 -3.98 -0.55
N LYS A 48 11.22 -4.99 0.32
CA LYS A 48 12.32 -5.22 1.26
C LYS A 48 13.62 -5.48 0.52
N GLU A 49 13.59 -6.32 -0.53
CA GLU A 49 14.75 -6.57 -1.39
C GLU A 49 15.28 -5.28 -2.02
N ILE A 50 14.39 -4.44 -2.57
CA ILE A 50 14.78 -3.14 -3.16
C ILE A 50 15.38 -2.23 -2.09
N ALA A 51 14.73 -2.11 -0.93
CA ALA A 51 15.20 -1.28 0.17
C ALA A 51 16.56 -1.75 0.72
N GLN A 52 16.79 -3.06 0.79
CA GLN A 52 18.05 -3.66 1.25
C GLN A 52 19.25 -3.35 0.35
N LYS A 53 19.03 -3.03 -0.94
CA LYS A 53 20.10 -2.58 -1.83
C LYS A 53 20.77 -1.28 -1.33
N VAL A 54 20.04 -0.46 -0.57
CA VAL A 54 20.53 0.84 -0.05
C VAL A 54 20.68 0.82 1.47
N GLN A 55 19.77 0.16 2.19
CA GLN A 55 19.73 0.09 3.64
C GLN A 55 19.77 -1.36 4.12
N PRO A 56 20.97 -1.89 4.47
CA PRO A 56 21.12 -3.30 4.86
C PRO A 56 20.32 -3.69 6.10
N ASN A 57 20.08 -2.75 7.02
CA ASN A 57 19.31 -3.01 8.23
C ASN A 57 17.91 -2.38 8.16
N LEU A 58 16.89 -3.23 7.97
CA LEU A 58 15.48 -2.84 7.96
C LEU A 58 14.76 -3.16 9.28
N ASP A 59 15.47 -3.64 10.30
CA ASP A 59 14.83 -4.03 11.56
C ASP A 59 14.12 -2.85 12.23
N GLY A 60 12.88 -3.08 12.66
CA GLY A 60 12.00 -2.05 13.23
C GLY A 60 11.55 -0.92 12.29
N LYS A 61 11.97 -0.91 11.02
CA LYS A 61 11.59 0.12 10.04
C LYS A 61 10.25 -0.18 9.39
N ILE A 62 9.45 0.86 9.18
CA ILE A 62 8.17 0.79 8.48
C ILE A 62 8.41 1.19 7.02
N ILE A 63 8.01 0.32 6.11
CA ILE A 63 8.21 0.51 4.67
C ILE A 63 6.89 0.95 4.04
N VAL A 64 6.88 2.13 3.42
CA VAL A 64 5.72 2.67 2.71
C VAL A 64 6.11 2.95 1.27
N ASN A 65 5.27 2.50 0.35
CA ASN A 65 5.45 2.72 -1.08
C ASN A 65 4.91 4.08 -1.50
N GLY A 66 5.80 4.85 -2.12
CA GLY A 66 5.56 6.11 -2.77
C GLY A 66 5.37 5.93 -4.27
N GLN A 67 4.33 6.57 -4.79
CA GLN A 67 3.90 6.48 -6.18
C GLN A 67 4.82 7.23 -7.15
N PHE A 68 4.67 6.84 -8.40
CA PHE A 68 5.49 7.24 -9.54
C PHE A 68 5.41 8.73 -9.81
N ILE A 69 6.57 9.32 -10.07
CA ILE A 69 6.66 10.63 -10.70
C ILE A 69 7.36 10.44 -12.04
N LYS A 70 6.65 10.76 -13.12
CA LYS A 70 7.21 10.84 -14.46
C LYS A 70 8.10 12.08 -14.55
N SER A 71 9.41 11.88 -14.64
CA SER A 71 10.34 12.99 -14.91
C SER A 71 10.72 12.99 -16.38
N THR A 72 10.48 14.12 -17.07
CA THR A 72 10.89 14.33 -18.46
C THR A 72 12.01 15.38 -18.49
N LYS A 73 13.22 14.99 -18.87
CA LYS A 73 14.31 15.96 -19.07
C LYS A 73 14.12 16.66 -20.43
N VAL A 74 14.17 17.99 -20.44
CA VAL A 74 14.08 18.78 -21.67
C VAL A 74 15.44 18.78 -22.37
N GLY A 75 15.50 18.23 -23.58
CA GLY A 75 16.71 18.22 -24.44
C GLY A 75 17.05 16.84 -25.01
N ILE A 76 16.80 15.78 -24.24
CA ILE A 76 16.86 14.39 -24.67
C ILE A 76 15.55 13.79 -24.15
N LYS A 77 14.69 13.26 -25.02
CA LYS A 77 13.35 12.72 -24.64
C LYS A 77 13.47 11.43 -23.79
N ILE A 78 14.23 11.45 -22.71
CA ILE A 78 14.32 10.38 -21.73
C ILE A 78 13.23 10.67 -20.70
N THR A 79 12.25 9.77 -20.66
CA THR A 79 11.30 9.69 -19.56
C THR A 79 11.89 8.73 -18.55
N THR A 80 12.08 9.18 -17.31
CA THR A 80 12.50 8.28 -16.23
C THR A 80 11.38 8.18 -15.22
N TYR A 81 11.00 6.94 -14.93
CA TYR A 81 10.01 6.61 -13.91
C TYR A 81 10.76 6.31 -12.61
N TYR A 82 10.45 7.07 -11.57
CA TYR A 82 10.95 6.78 -10.22
C TYR A 82 9.80 6.33 -9.35
N SER A 83 9.94 5.13 -8.78
CA SER A 83 9.21 4.73 -7.59
C SER A 83 9.97 5.22 -6.37
N TYR A 84 9.26 5.53 -5.29
CA TYR A 84 9.87 5.95 -4.03
C TYR A 84 9.54 4.94 -2.96
N ILE A 85 10.52 4.59 -2.12
CA ILE A 85 10.29 3.82 -0.90
C ILE A 85 10.59 4.74 0.28
N LEU A 86 9.62 4.92 1.16
CA LEU A 86 9.78 5.66 2.41
C LEU A 86 10.04 4.65 3.53
N LEU A 87 11.23 4.73 4.13
CA LEU A 87 11.59 3.95 5.31
C LEU A 87 11.48 4.86 6.54
N LEU A 88 10.38 4.72 7.27
CA LEU A 88 10.20 5.39 8.55
C LEU A 88 10.89 4.58 9.65
N ASP A 89 11.78 5.22 10.39
CA ASP A 89 12.37 4.70 11.62
C ASP A 89 11.64 5.33 12.83
N PRO A 90 10.80 4.55 13.55
CA PRO A 90 10.07 5.05 14.71
C PRO A 90 10.97 5.49 15.87
N ALA A 91 12.16 4.90 16.01
CA ALA A 91 13.07 5.18 17.12
C ALA A 91 13.76 6.54 16.93
N SER A 92 14.25 6.80 15.72
CA SER A 92 14.92 8.07 15.39
C SER A 92 13.96 9.17 14.89
N LYS A 93 12.70 8.84 14.60
CA LYS A 93 11.71 9.73 13.98
C LYS A 93 12.20 10.31 12.64
N GLN A 94 12.96 9.52 11.90
CA GLN A 94 13.53 9.90 10.62
C GLN A 94 12.86 9.09 9.50
N ILE A 95 12.73 9.73 8.34
CA ILE A 95 12.30 9.06 7.12
C ILE A 95 13.47 9.06 6.14
N GLN A 96 13.91 7.87 5.74
CA GLN A 96 14.81 7.71 4.61
C GLN A 96 13.98 7.55 3.33
N VAL A 97 14.34 8.29 2.29
CA VAL A 97 13.75 8.15 0.96
C VAL A 97 14.69 7.31 0.11
N ILE A 98 14.18 6.28 -0.54
CA ILE A 98 14.92 5.50 -1.53
C ILE A 98 14.27 5.71 -2.89
N HIS A 99 15.06 6.07 -3.89
CA HIS A 99 14.62 6.11 -5.28
C HIS A 99 14.84 4.74 -5.91
N TYR A 100 13.85 4.25 -6.63
CA TYR A 100 13.93 3.00 -7.38
C TYR A 100 13.50 3.23 -8.83
N ASN A 101 14.35 2.80 -9.76
CA ASN A 101 14.02 2.78 -11.17
C ASN A 101 13.54 1.37 -11.55
N PRO A 102 12.26 1.18 -11.92
CA PRO A 102 11.75 -0.14 -12.29
C PRO A 102 12.32 -0.66 -13.61
N GLU A 103 12.81 0.19 -14.51
CA GLU A 103 13.37 -0.23 -15.79
C GLU A 103 14.81 -0.76 -15.65
N THR A 104 15.63 -0.12 -14.81
CA THR A 104 17.03 -0.53 -14.57
C THR A 104 17.20 -1.39 -13.33
N GLU A 105 16.15 -1.54 -12.53
CA GLU A 105 16.15 -2.16 -11.20
C GLU A 105 17.16 -1.54 -10.21
N GLU A 106 17.65 -0.34 -10.49
CA GLU A 106 18.60 0.38 -9.65
C GLU A 106 17.88 1.05 -8.49
N ALA A 107 18.47 0.96 -7.30
CA ALA A 107 18.02 1.67 -6.10
C ALA A 107 19.13 2.62 -5.63
N SER A 108 18.75 3.83 -5.25
CA SER A 108 19.69 4.85 -4.76
C SER A 108 19.12 5.59 -3.55
N ASP A 109 20.00 6.06 -2.67
CA ASP A 109 19.62 6.87 -1.53
C ASP A 109 19.11 8.25 -1.97
N GLY A 110 17.87 8.55 -1.60
CA GLY A 110 17.23 9.86 -1.80
C GLY A 110 17.43 10.81 -0.62
N GLY A 111 18.04 10.34 0.46
CA GLY A 111 18.40 11.12 1.64
C GLY A 111 17.50 10.86 2.84
N TYR A 112 17.86 11.53 3.94
CA TYR A 112 17.24 11.36 5.24
C TYR A 112 16.61 12.66 5.71
N PHE A 113 15.38 12.58 6.19
CA PHE A 113 14.57 13.74 6.50
C PHE A 113 13.89 13.58 7.86
N MET A 114 13.95 14.64 8.66
CA MET A 114 13.18 14.74 9.90
C MET A 114 11.74 15.18 9.63
N LYS A 115 10.84 14.97 10.59
CA LYS A 115 9.42 15.36 10.48
C LYS A 115 9.24 16.81 10.05
N GLU A 116 10.05 17.73 10.58
CA GLU A 116 9.95 19.17 10.34
C GLU A 116 10.36 19.56 8.90
N GLN A 117 11.08 18.68 8.21
CA GLN A 117 11.52 18.87 6.83
C GLN A 117 10.50 18.32 5.82
N ILE A 118 9.39 17.75 6.30
CA ILE A 118 8.39 17.11 5.46
C ILE A 118 7.03 17.71 5.76
N GLU A 119 6.39 18.25 4.74
CA GLU A 119 5.00 18.69 4.83
C GLU A 119 4.08 17.61 4.26
N ALA A 120 3.12 17.15 5.06
CA ALA A 120 2.16 16.14 4.64
C ALA A 120 0.83 16.80 4.25
N VAL A 121 0.44 16.65 2.98
CA VAL A 121 -0.77 17.24 2.41
C VAL A 121 -1.71 16.15 1.94
N ASP A 122 -2.90 16.03 2.53
CA ASP A 122 -3.92 15.11 2.05
C ASP A 122 -4.48 15.58 0.70
N LEU A 123 -4.26 14.80 -0.35
CA LEU A 123 -4.84 15.04 -1.68
C LEU A 123 -6.27 14.51 -1.76
N VAL A 124 -6.50 13.33 -1.18
CA VAL A 124 -7.82 12.76 -0.94
C VAL A 124 -7.87 12.40 0.54
N LYS A 125 -8.73 13.07 1.30
CA LYS A 125 -8.77 12.97 2.76
C LYS A 125 -8.79 11.52 3.22
N GLY A 126 -7.73 11.13 3.93
CA GLY A 126 -7.55 9.77 4.45
C GLY A 126 -7.03 8.74 3.45
N ALA A 127 -7.17 8.92 2.14
CA ALA A 127 -6.86 7.88 1.14
C ALA A 127 -5.53 8.11 0.40
N GLN A 128 -5.15 9.37 0.18
CA GLN A 128 -3.97 9.75 -0.59
C GLN A 128 -3.30 10.97 0.05
N THR A 129 -2.01 10.86 0.31
CA THR A 129 -1.20 11.92 0.93
C THR A 129 0.01 12.22 0.07
N ASN A 130 0.28 13.50 -0.12
CA ASN A 130 1.49 13.99 -0.76
C ASN A 130 2.44 14.52 0.31
N TYR A 131 3.64 13.96 0.38
CA TYR A 131 4.70 14.38 1.28
C TYR A 131 5.69 15.26 0.51
N LEU A 132 5.80 16.53 0.89
CA LEU A 132 6.70 17.50 0.29
C LEU A 132 7.99 17.54 1.09
N PHE A 133 9.09 17.09 0.49
CA PHE A 133 10.40 17.02 1.12
C PHE A 133 11.16 18.33 0.89
N LYS A 134 11.63 18.94 1.97
CA LYS A 134 12.29 20.24 1.97
C LYS A 134 13.71 20.14 2.50
N ASP A 135 14.59 21.01 2.00
CA ASP A 135 15.92 21.19 2.58
C ASP A 135 15.87 21.99 3.90
N THR A 136 17.04 22.20 4.50
CA THR A 136 17.19 22.99 5.73
C THR A 136 16.84 24.48 5.57
N ALA A 137 16.75 24.98 4.34
CA ALA A 137 16.31 26.33 3.99
C ALA A 137 14.82 26.39 3.62
N HIS A 138 14.06 25.32 3.89
CA HIS A 138 12.64 25.16 3.54
C HIS A 138 12.31 25.17 2.04
N LYS A 139 13.32 25.02 1.17
CA LYS A 139 13.09 24.87 -0.27
C LYS A 139 12.66 23.43 -0.56
N GLN A 140 11.56 23.28 -1.29
CA GLN A 140 11.10 21.97 -1.74
C GLN A 140 12.10 21.34 -2.72
N LEU A 141 12.49 20.10 -2.45
CA LEU A 141 13.38 19.29 -3.30
C LEU A 141 12.57 18.41 -4.25
N PHE A 142 11.61 17.67 -3.69
CA PHE A 142 10.72 16.77 -4.43
C PHE A 142 9.47 16.48 -3.58
N SER A 143 8.54 15.73 -4.16
CA SER A 143 7.33 15.27 -3.48
C SER A 143 7.21 13.75 -3.63
N VAL A 144 6.59 13.08 -2.67
CA VAL A 144 6.26 11.66 -2.77
C VAL A 144 4.80 11.48 -2.40
N GLN A 145 4.01 10.93 -3.31
CA GLN A 145 2.62 10.59 -3.05
C GLN A 145 2.52 9.17 -2.50
N THR A 146 1.75 8.92 -1.46
CA THR A 146 1.42 7.56 -1.02
C THR A 146 -0.10 7.38 -0.95
N ILE A 147 -0.55 6.14 -1.13
CA ILE A 147 -1.97 5.77 -1.16
C ILE A 147 -2.21 4.62 -0.18
N GLY A 148 -3.25 4.76 0.65
CA GLY A 148 -3.63 3.79 1.69
C GLY A 148 -4.54 2.65 1.23
N SER A 149 -4.93 2.64 -0.03
CA SER A 149 -5.85 1.67 -0.62
C SER A 149 -5.24 0.99 -1.85
N GLU A 150 -5.79 -0.15 -2.25
CA GLU A 150 -5.46 -0.86 -3.50
C GLU A 150 -5.80 -0.05 -4.76
N PHE A 151 -6.49 1.09 -4.65
CA PHE A 151 -6.75 1.98 -5.78
C PHE A 151 -5.47 2.68 -6.21
N ALA A 152 -4.62 1.96 -6.95
CA ALA A 152 -3.76 2.55 -7.94
C ALA A 152 -4.45 2.40 -9.30
N GLN A 153 -4.51 3.51 -10.04
CA GLN A 153 -4.71 3.46 -11.49
C GLN A 153 -3.85 2.31 -12.08
N GLU A 154 -4.37 1.63 -13.10
CA GLU A 154 -3.61 0.62 -13.84
C GLU A 154 -2.40 1.28 -14.49
N ASP A 155 -1.27 1.27 -13.78
CA ASP A 155 0.03 1.59 -14.30
C ASP A 155 0.97 0.42 -14.00
N ASP A 156 1.57 -0.15 -15.05
CA ASP A 156 2.41 -1.35 -15.03
C ASP A 156 3.63 -1.19 -14.11
N TYR A 157 4.00 0.05 -13.81
CA TYR A 157 5.14 0.36 -12.97
C TYR A 157 4.82 0.31 -11.47
N THR A 158 3.54 0.37 -11.07
CA THR A 158 3.17 0.42 -9.64
C THR A 158 3.23 -0.93 -8.94
N ILE A 159 4.06 -1.02 -7.90
CA ILE A 159 4.01 -2.13 -6.95
C ILE A 159 2.70 -2.01 -6.16
N LYS A 160 1.68 -2.73 -6.61
CA LYS A 160 0.38 -2.83 -5.94
C LYS A 160 0.53 -3.78 -4.76
N TYR A 161 0.40 -3.26 -3.55
CA TYR A 161 0.19 -4.12 -2.40
C TYR A 161 -0.62 -3.41 -1.31
N PRO A 162 -1.38 -4.17 -0.52
CA PRO A 162 -2.05 -3.67 0.68
C PRO A 162 -1.06 -3.07 1.68
N GLN A 163 -0.96 -1.75 1.69
CA GLN A 163 -0.05 -1.01 2.56
C GLN A 163 -0.76 -0.20 3.66
N GLU A 164 -2.05 -0.47 3.90
CA GLU A 164 -2.90 0.32 4.81
C GLU A 164 -2.28 0.50 6.20
N GLU A 165 -1.77 -0.57 6.81
CA GLU A 165 -1.16 -0.49 8.14
C GLU A 165 0.09 0.42 8.13
N ALA A 166 0.99 0.21 7.18
CA ALA A 166 2.21 0.99 7.05
C ALA A 166 1.90 2.46 6.71
N TYR A 167 0.93 2.70 5.83
CA TYR A 167 0.43 4.02 5.49
C TYR A 167 -0.19 4.73 6.70
N ASN A 168 -1.00 4.05 7.50
CA ASN A 168 -1.60 4.60 8.71
C ASN A 168 -0.56 4.94 9.78
N LYS A 169 0.51 4.13 9.91
CA LYS A 169 1.64 4.45 10.79
C LYS A 169 2.37 5.72 10.32
N LEU A 170 2.62 5.85 9.01
CA LEU A 170 3.22 7.06 8.44
C LEU A 170 2.32 8.29 8.63
N ARG A 171 1.01 8.17 8.41
CA ARG A 171 0.05 9.25 8.67
C ARG A 171 0.06 9.69 10.12
N SER A 172 0.07 8.73 11.04
CA SER A 172 0.11 8.99 12.49
C SER A 172 1.38 9.71 12.89
N PHE A 173 2.51 9.43 12.24
CA PHE A 173 3.76 10.18 12.44
C PHE A 173 3.60 11.68 12.12
N PHE A 174 2.73 12.04 11.17
CA PHE A 174 2.38 13.42 10.82
C PHE A 174 1.10 13.95 11.48
N ASP A 175 0.58 13.27 12.51
CA ASP A 175 -0.65 13.65 13.21
C ASP A 175 -1.88 13.72 12.28
N LEU A 176 -1.87 12.98 11.18
CA LEU A 176 -2.98 12.88 10.23
C LEU A 176 -3.97 11.79 10.67
N PRO A 177 -5.29 11.98 10.46
CA PRO A 177 -6.28 10.96 10.80
C PRO A 177 -6.06 9.68 9.98
N PRO A 178 -6.27 8.48 10.52
CA PRO A 178 -6.03 7.24 9.79
C PRO A 178 -6.96 7.12 8.57
N PHE A 179 -6.50 6.40 7.56
CA PHE A 179 -7.36 5.86 6.52
C PHE A 179 -8.36 4.88 7.15
N GLN A 180 -9.61 4.97 6.74
CA GLN A 180 -10.62 3.98 7.05
C GLN A 180 -11.29 3.59 5.74
N ILE A 181 -11.18 2.32 5.33
CA ILE A 181 -12.02 1.78 4.28
C ILE A 181 -13.46 1.86 4.80
N LYS A 182 -14.27 2.77 4.26
CA LYS A 182 -15.72 2.70 4.46
C LYS A 182 -16.19 1.43 3.76
N ASN A 183 -16.42 0.37 4.53
CA ASN A 183 -17.11 -0.82 4.07
C ASN A 183 -18.51 -0.40 3.61
N HIS A 184 -18.66 -0.07 2.34
CA HIS A 184 -19.95 -0.14 1.68
C HIS A 184 -20.17 -1.60 1.34
N LEU A 185 -20.92 -2.26 2.24
CA LEU A 185 -21.54 -3.58 2.10
C LEU A 185 -22.12 -3.82 0.71
#